data_AF-A0A7I8W127-F1
#
_entry.id   AF-A0A7I8W127-F1
#
_cell.length_a   1.000
_cell.length_b   1.000
_cell.length_c   1.000
_cell.angle_alpha   90.00
_cell.angle_beta   90.00
_cell.angle_gamma   90.00
#
_symmetry.space_group_name_H-M   'P 1'
#
loop_
_entity.id
_entity.type
_entity.pdbx_description
1 polymer ?
#
loop_
_entity_poly.entity_id
_entity_poly.type
_entity_poly.pdbx_seq_one_letter_code
_entity_poly.pdbx_strand_id
1 'polypeptide(L)'
;MPYVVISTKVRLESGPCTVGDADSDKELMEYLDATLTKKSGNNFYEYETRYVPRMVLNMLEQRGYYVVAMTGVARDFRCIVGDESSDSNMMGYLDAELVLIPVEGGRSRRLYLTRDSPCQIMNKLERRNYHVIAATGYGQTCTWTLYSNCDKIVPNGHFRVFQSYC
;
A
#
# COMPACT_ATOMS: atom_id res chain seq x y z
N MET A 1 13.82 1.37 -8.27
CA MET A 1 12.51 1.12 -7.61
C MET A 1 12.00 2.42 -6.99
N PRO A 2 10.99 3.10 -7.57
CA PRO A 2 10.60 4.46 -7.15
C PRO A 2 9.83 4.53 -5.83
N TYR A 3 9.07 3.48 -5.50
CA TYR A 3 8.33 3.36 -4.24
C TYR A 3 8.88 2.23 -3.39
N VAL A 4 8.95 2.47 -2.09
CA VAL A 4 9.34 1.47 -1.08
C VAL A 4 8.25 1.47 -0.02
N VAL A 5 7.80 0.28 0.37
CA VAL A 5 6.89 0.12 1.49
C VAL A 5 7.62 -0.66 2.55
N ILE A 6 7.74 -0.03 3.71
CA ILE A 6 8.30 -0.65 4.90
C ILE A 6 7.16 -0.93 5.88
N SER A 7 7.26 -2.02 6.61
CA SER A 7 6.31 -2.36 7.65
C SER A 7 7.01 -2.96 8.86
N THR A 8 6.48 -2.73 10.04
CA THR A 8 6.92 -3.41 11.27
C THR A 8 5.71 -3.94 12.01
N LYS A 9 5.93 -4.94 12.86
CA LYS A 9 4.86 -5.58 13.62
C LYS A 9 4.92 -5.11 15.08
N VAL A 10 3.73 -4.95 15.67
CA VAL A 10 3.51 -4.79 17.12
C VAL A 10 3.99 -3.45 17.71
N ARG A 11 5.27 -3.10 17.61
CA ARG A 11 5.87 -1.92 18.25
C ARG A 11 6.86 -1.23 17.32
N LEU A 12 6.72 0.08 17.12
CA LEU A 12 7.61 0.86 16.25
C LEU A 12 9.04 0.95 16.81
N GLU A 13 9.17 0.80 18.12
CA GLU A 13 10.43 0.78 18.86
C GLU A 13 11.18 -0.56 18.80
N SER A 14 10.57 -1.61 18.24
CA SER A 14 11.17 -2.95 18.15
C SER A 14 11.26 -3.43 16.71
N GLY A 15 12.44 -3.91 16.33
CA GLY A 15 12.59 -4.68 15.10
C GLY A 15 11.89 -6.05 15.22
N PRO A 16 11.73 -6.77 14.10
CA PRO A 16 12.28 -6.46 12.77
C PRO A 16 11.36 -5.60 11.88
N CYS A 17 11.93 -5.02 10.83
CA CYS A 17 11.21 -4.27 9.80
C CYS A 17 11.26 -5.02 8.47
N THR A 18 10.10 -5.28 7.87
CA THR A 18 10.00 -5.75 6.49
C THR A 18 10.18 -4.54 5.56
N VAL A 19 11.05 -4.67 4.56
CA VAL A 19 11.49 -3.54 3.71
C VAL A 19 11.33 -3.79 2.22
N GLY A 20 10.88 -4.97 1.82
CA GLY A 20 10.67 -5.33 0.43
C GLY A 20 10.09 -6.73 0.26
N ASP A 21 9.80 -7.06 -0.98
CA ASP A 21 9.33 -8.35 -1.49
C ASP A 21 10.38 -9.00 -2.40
N ALA A 22 10.05 -10.15 -3.00
CA ALA A 22 10.97 -10.91 -3.86
C ALA A 22 11.46 -10.12 -5.09
N ASP A 23 10.70 -9.12 -5.56
CA ASP A 23 11.00 -8.33 -6.75
C ASP A 23 11.71 -7.00 -6.42
N SER A 24 12.00 -6.77 -5.15
CA SER A 24 12.65 -5.55 -4.68
C SER A 24 14.10 -5.45 -5.15
N ASP A 25 14.55 -4.20 -5.34
CA ASP A 25 15.91 -3.89 -5.80
C ASP A 25 16.97 -4.47 -4.86
N LYS A 26 17.77 -5.43 -5.35
CA LYS A 26 18.76 -6.16 -4.54
C LYS A 26 19.83 -5.25 -3.95
N GLU A 27 20.26 -4.21 -4.68
CA GLU A 27 21.27 -3.26 -4.19
C GLU A 27 20.70 -2.45 -3.02
N LEU A 28 19.43 -2.03 -3.13
CA LEU A 28 18.77 -1.32 -2.04
C LEU A 28 18.55 -2.22 -0.82
N MET A 29 18.15 -3.48 -1.03
CA MET A 29 17.96 -4.44 0.07
C MET A 29 19.27 -4.78 0.79
N GLU A 30 20.37 -4.90 0.05
CA GLU A 30 21.71 -5.06 0.63
C GLU A 30 22.12 -3.83 1.43
N TYR A 31 21.88 -2.63 0.91
CA TYR A 31 22.14 -1.38 1.65
C TYR A 31 21.35 -1.29 2.96
N LEU A 32 20.10 -1.80 3.00
CA LEU A 32 19.26 -1.83 4.20
C LEU A 32 19.60 -2.96 5.19
N ASP A 33 20.67 -3.73 4.94
CA ASP A 33 21.05 -4.91 5.74
C ASP A 33 19.89 -5.91 5.85
N ALA A 34 19.16 -6.11 4.74
CA ALA A 34 17.95 -6.92 4.71
C ALA A 34 18.23 -8.32 4.15
N THR A 35 17.63 -9.32 4.78
CA THR A 35 17.73 -10.73 4.35
C THR A 35 16.42 -11.16 3.70
N LEU A 36 16.49 -11.83 2.55
CA LEU A 36 15.32 -12.44 1.92
C LEU A 36 14.90 -13.67 2.72
N THR A 37 13.69 -13.64 3.27
CA THR A 37 13.15 -14.71 4.13
C THR A 37 11.81 -15.20 3.61
N LYS A 38 11.49 -16.46 3.89
CA LYS A 38 10.16 -17.04 3.67
C LYS A 38 9.62 -17.56 5.00
N LYS A 39 8.65 -16.84 5.55
CA LYS A 39 7.97 -17.25 6.80
C LYS A 39 7.13 -18.50 6.55
N SER A 40 7.06 -19.37 7.56
CA SER A 40 6.21 -20.56 7.50
C SER A 40 4.76 -20.18 7.25
N GLY A 41 4.12 -20.81 6.27
CA GLY A 41 2.75 -20.50 5.84
C GLY A 41 2.65 -19.45 4.70
N ASN A 42 3.73 -18.74 4.37
CA ASN A 42 3.72 -17.80 3.25
C ASN A 42 4.08 -18.50 1.94
N ASN A 43 3.41 -18.10 0.86
CA ASN A 43 3.75 -18.51 -0.51
C ASN A 43 4.69 -17.54 -1.23
N PHE A 44 5.15 -16.50 -0.54
CA PHE A 44 5.98 -15.42 -1.07
C PHE A 44 7.18 -15.17 -0.14
N TYR A 45 8.18 -14.47 -0.68
CA TYR A 45 9.38 -14.05 0.05
C TYR A 45 9.31 -12.56 0.39
N GLU A 46 9.90 -12.20 1.53
CA GLU A 46 9.99 -10.82 2.01
C GLU A 46 11.42 -10.52 2.45
N TYR A 47 11.90 -9.30 2.19
CA TYR A 47 13.12 -8.79 2.77
C TYR A 47 12.85 -8.25 4.17
N GLU A 48 13.61 -8.73 5.14
CA GLU A 48 13.51 -8.32 6.54
C GLU A 48 14.87 -7.82 7.05
N THR A 49 14.87 -6.66 7.68
CA THR A 49 16.05 -6.10 8.36
C THR A 49 15.82 -6.10 9.87
N ARG A 50 16.91 -6.21 10.62
CA ARG A 50 16.91 -6.10 12.08
C ARG A 50 16.61 -4.68 12.58
N TYR A 51 16.73 -3.68 11.72
CA TYR A 51 16.53 -2.29 12.09
C TYR A 51 15.07 -1.95 12.39
N VAL A 52 14.87 -0.98 13.28
CA VAL A 52 13.55 -0.37 13.54
C VAL A 52 13.16 0.56 12.38
N PRO A 53 11.86 0.79 12.11
CA PRO A 53 11.40 1.64 11.01
C PRO A 53 12.08 3.00 10.94
N ARG A 54 12.28 3.67 12.07
CA ARG A 54 12.96 4.99 12.10
C ARG A 54 14.37 4.93 11.51
N MET A 55 15.13 3.88 11.79
CA MET A 55 16.47 3.72 11.23
C MET A 55 16.40 3.43 9.74
N VAL A 56 15.47 2.58 9.31
CA VAL A 56 15.23 2.30 7.89
C VAL A 56 14.86 3.57 7.13
N LEU A 57 13.99 4.41 7.69
CA LEU A 57 13.61 5.70 7.09
C LEU A 57 14.82 6.64 6.95
N ASN A 58 15.67 6.74 7.97
CA ASN A 58 16.90 7.53 7.89
C ASN A 58 17.84 7.04 6.78
N MET A 59 17.93 5.72 6.58
CA MET A 59 18.75 5.14 5.50
C MET A 59 18.13 5.40 4.13
N LEU A 60 16.81 5.26 4.01
CA LEU A 60 16.08 5.58 2.77
C LEU A 60 16.20 7.05 2.39
N GLU A 61 16.19 7.97 3.36
CA GLU A 61 16.44 9.40 3.13
C GLU A 61 17.81 9.66 2.50
N GLN A 62 18.86 8.96 2.94
CA GLN A 62 20.20 9.06 2.34
C GLN A 62 20.26 8.58 0.88
N ARG A 63 19.28 7.77 0.45
CA ARG A 63 19.13 7.31 -0.94
C ARG A 63 18.12 8.16 -1.74
N GLY A 64 17.65 9.28 -1.19
CA GLY A 64 16.74 10.21 -1.86
C GLY A 64 15.26 9.83 -1.77
N TYR A 65 14.90 8.86 -0.93
CA TYR A 65 13.50 8.56 -0.66
C TYR A 65 12.94 9.51 0.40
N TYR A 66 11.67 9.86 0.25
CA TYR A 66 10.93 10.63 1.23
C TYR A 66 9.67 9.88 1.61
N VAL A 67 9.20 10.09 2.84
CA VAL A 67 7.95 9.50 3.31
C VAL A 67 6.80 10.18 2.58
N VAL A 68 6.23 9.49 1.60
CA VAL A 68 5.01 9.92 0.90
C VAL A 68 3.74 9.60 1.69
N ALA A 69 3.82 8.61 2.58
CA ALA A 69 2.70 8.04 3.30
C ALA A 69 3.16 7.25 4.53
N MET A 70 2.39 7.28 5.61
CA MET A 70 2.55 6.37 6.75
C MET A 70 1.18 5.84 7.19
N THR A 71 1.09 4.54 7.47
CA THR A 71 -0.19 3.93 7.83
C THR A 71 -0.02 2.60 8.59
N GLY A 72 -1.09 2.10 9.23
CA GLY A 72 -1.10 0.84 9.97
C GLY A 72 -2.23 -0.09 9.52
N VAL A 73 -1.90 -1.34 9.19
CA VAL A 73 -2.82 -2.37 8.67
C VAL A 73 -2.95 -3.51 9.69
N ALA A 74 -4.17 -4.00 9.96
CA ALA A 74 -4.40 -5.23 10.73
C ALA A 74 -4.40 -6.49 9.83
N ARG A 75 -4.69 -7.65 10.40
CA ARG A 75 -4.32 -8.97 9.85
C ARG A 75 -5.18 -9.47 8.67
N ASP A 76 -6.09 -8.66 8.13
CA ASP A 76 -6.96 -9.08 7.01
C ASP A 76 -6.47 -8.54 5.66
N PHE A 77 -6.44 -9.42 4.66
CA PHE A 77 -5.56 -9.33 3.48
C PHE A 77 -6.17 -8.59 2.28
N ARG A 78 -7.21 -7.76 2.46
CA ARG A 78 -7.91 -7.12 1.34
C ARG A 78 -7.90 -5.59 1.45
N CYS A 79 -7.33 -4.94 0.45
CA CYS A 79 -7.34 -3.48 0.33
C CYS A 79 -8.60 -3.02 -0.41
N ILE A 80 -9.26 -1.96 0.07
CA ILE A 80 -10.37 -1.35 -0.70
C ILE A 80 -9.79 -0.32 -1.67
N VAL A 81 -10.14 -0.50 -2.93
CA VAL A 81 -9.63 0.29 -4.03
C VAL A 81 -10.68 1.15 -4.73
N GLY A 82 -11.93 1.08 -4.27
CA GLY A 82 -13.00 1.92 -4.78
C GLY A 82 -14.34 1.57 -4.16
N ASP A 83 -15.35 2.35 -4.52
CA ASP A 83 -16.77 2.11 -4.24
C ASP A 83 -17.53 1.76 -5.52
N GLU A 84 -18.83 1.52 -5.43
CA GLU A 84 -19.70 1.17 -6.57
C GLU A 84 -19.75 2.21 -7.70
N SER A 85 -19.33 3.46 -7.44
CA SER A 85 -19.26 4.53 -8.45
C SER A 85 -17.91 4.57 -9.18
N SER A 86 -16.94 3.76 -8.75
CA SER A 86 -15.60 3.73 -9.31
C SER A 86 -15.57 3.11 -10.71
N ASP A 87 -14.74 3.68 -11.60
CA ASP A 87 -14.55 3.20 -12.98
C ASP A 87 -14.22 1.69 -13.02
N SER A 88 -15.09 0.90 -13.65
CA SER A 88 -15.01 -0.56 -13.69
C SER A 88 -13.82 -1.09 -14.48
N ASN A 89 -13.34 -0.37 -15.51
CA ASN A 89 -12.13 -0.75 -16.23
C ASN A 89 -10.89 -0.57 -15.34
N MET A 90 -10.85 0.49 -14.55
CA MET A 90 -9.78 0.73 -13.59
C MET A 90 -9.80 -0.30 -12.45
N MET A 91 -10.98 -0.65 -11.95
CA MET A 91 -11.11 -1.69 -10.92
C MET A 91 -10.70 -3.07 -11.44
N GLY A 92 -11.05 -3.40 -12.69
CA GLY A 92 -10.58 -4.61 -13.36
C GLY A 92 -9.06 -4.64 -13.51
N TYR A 93 -8.42 -3.51 -13.81
CA TYR A 93 -6.95 -3.40 -13.89
C TYR A 93 -6.25 -3.61 -12.53
N LEU A 94 -6.93 -3.29 -11.43
CA LEU A 94 -6.43 -3.50 -10.06
C LEU A 94 -6.74 -4.90 -9.52
N ASP A 95 -7.25 -5.81 -10.36
CA ASP A 95 -7.71 -7.16 -9.97
C ASP A 95 -8.70 -7.11 -8.80
N ALA A 96 -9.58 -6.11 -8.81
CA ALA A 96 -10.51 -5.85 -7.73
C ALA A 96 -11.90 -6.43 -7.97
N GLU A 97 -12.47 -7.04 -6.93
CA GLU A 97 -13.83 -7.58 -6.90
C GLU A 97 -14.78 -6.64 -6.16
N LEU A 98 -16.00 -6.43 -6.68
CA LEU A 98 -17.03 -5.68 -5.98
C LEU A 98 -17.69 -6.59 -4.94
N VAL A 99 -17.48 -6.29 -3.66
CA VAL A 99 -17.98 -7.09 -2.53
C VAL A 99 -18.96 -6.27 -1.71
N LEU A 100 -20.03 -6.92 -1.26
CA LEU A 100 -20.98 -6.34 -0.32
C LEU A 100 -20.43 -6.50 1.10
N ILE A 101 -19.99 -5.40 1.71
CA ILE A 101 -19.50 -5.36 3.08
C ILE A 101 -20.62 -4.92 4.02
N PRO A 102 -20.96 -5.69 5.06
CA PRO A 102 -21.88 -5.24 6.10
C PRO A 102 -21.25 -4.12 6.93
N VAL A 103 -22.01 -3.06 7.22
CA VAL A 103 -21.61 -1.95 8.08
C VAL A 103 -22.52 -1.90 9.31
N GLU A 104 -21.98 -1.36 10.41
CA GLU A 104 -22.73 -1.16 11.64
C GLU A 104 -24.07 -0.44 11.40
N GLY A 105 -25.12 -0.89 12.09
CA GLY A 105 -26.48 -0.39 11.91
C GLY A 105 -27.29 -1.08 10.81
N GLY A 106 -26.92 -2.29 10.40
CA GLY A 106 -27.71 -3.13 9.49
C GLY A 106 -27.70 -2.67 8.03
N ARG A 107 -26.79 -1.76 7.68
CA ARG A 107 -26.57 -1.31 6.30
C ARG A 107 -25.47 -2.15 5.66
N SER A 108 -25.41 -2.13 4.34
CA SER A 108 -24.30 -2.73 3.59
C SER A 108 -23.78 -1.75 2.56
N ARG A 109 -22.48 -1.81 2.27
CA ARG A 109 -21.83 -1.01 1.21
C ARG A 109 -21.18 -1.93 0.19
N ARG A 110 -21.23 -1.54 -1.07
CA ARG A 110 -20.52 -2.23 -2.15
C ARG A 110 -19.18 -1.53 -2.36
N LEU A 111 -18.11 -2.27 -2.12
CA LEU A 111 -16.74 -1.76 -2.20
C LEU A 111 -15.91 -2.69 -3.09
N TYR A 112 -15.03 -2.11 -3.89
CA TYR A 112 -14.06 -2.87 -4.66
C TYR A 112 -12.89 -3.23 -3.76
N LEU A 113 -12.61 -4.53 -3.62
CA LEU A 113 -11.47 -5.02 -2.86
C LEU A 113 -10.52 -5.81 -3.75
N THR A 114 -9.23 -5.66 -3.51
CA THR A 114 -8.18 -6.48 -4.13
C THR A 114 -7.36 -7.18 -3.06
N ARG A 115 -6.75 -8.31 -3.43
CA ARG A 115 -5.80 -9.05 -2.59
C ARG A 115 -4.36 -8.55 -2.77
N ASP A 116 -4.15 -7.65 -3.72
CA ASP A 116 -2.86 -7.02 -3.91
C ASP A 116 -2.46 -6.23 -2.66
N SER A 117 -1.16 -6.28 -2.36
CA SER A 117 -0.59 -5.43 -1.33
C SER A 117 -0.69 -3.95 -1.74
N PRO A 118 -0.67 -3.01 -0.79
CA PRO A 118 -0.63 -1.58 -1.10
C PRO A 118 0.48 -1.21 -2.10
N CYS A 119 1.64 -1.86 -2.04
CA CYS A 119 2.75 -1.62 -2.98
C CYS A 119 2.35 -2.00 -4.41
N GLN A 120 1.76 -3.17 -4.58
CA GLN A 120 1.32 -3.67 -5.88
C GLN A 120 0.26 -2.75 -6.47
N ILE A 121 -0.70 -2.32 -5.64
CA ILE A 121 -1.74 -1.36 -6.01
C ILE A 121 -1.12 -0.03 -6.43
N MET A 122 -0.22 0.54 -5.64
CA MET A 122 0.45 1.80 -5.96
C MET A 122 1.31 1.71 -7.22
N ASN A 123 2.04 0.61 -7.41
CA ASN A 123 2.81 0.37 -8.64
C ASN A 123 1.93 0.26 -9.89
N LYS A 124 0.75 -0.37 -9.77
CA LYS A 124 -0.25 -0.41 -10.84
C LYS A 124 -0.80 0.99 -11.12
N LEU A 125 -1.15 1.75 -10.08
CA LEU A 125 -1.66 3.11 -10.18
C LEU A 125 -0.65 4.06 -10.85
N GLU A 126 0.63 3.98 -10.47
CA GLU A 126 1.70 4.77 -11.07
C GLU A 126 1.82 4.52 -12.58
N ARG A 127 1.68 3.26 -13.03
CA ARG A 127 1.65 2.92 -14.48
C ARG A 127 0.45 3.55 -15.22
N ARG A 128 -0.57 4.01 -14.49
CA ARG A 128 -1.71 4.77 -15.01
C ARG A 128 -1.61 6.27 -14.71
N ASN A 129 -0.43 6.76 -14.35
CA ASN A 129 -0.14 8.16 -14.04
C ASN A 129 -0.93 8.69 -12.84
N TYR A 130 -1.17 7.84 -11.84
CA TYR A 130 -1.69 8.23 -10.54
C TYR A 130 -0.56 8.31 -9.53
N HIS A 131 -0.47 9.44 -8.84
CA HIS A 131 0.53 9.67 -7.80
C HIS A 131 -0.16 9.83 -6.44
N VAL A 132 0.48 9.30 -5.40
CA VAL A 132 0.03 9.52 -4.02
C VAL A 132 0.31 10.97 -3.65
N ILE A 133 -0.73 11.69 -3.27
CA ILE A 133 -0.62 13.10 -2.85
C ILE A 133 -0.79 13.29 -1.35
N ALA A 134 -1.46 12.33 -0.69
CA ALA A 134 -1.60 12.30 0.75
C ALA A 134 -1.90 10.88 1.21
N ALA A 135 -1.51 10.55 2.44
CA ALA A 135 -1.97 9.36 3.11
C ALA A 135 -2.17 9.62 4.61
N THR A 136 -3.14 8.95 5.18
CA THR A 136 -3.46 9.04 6.61
C THR A 136 -3.81 7.67 7.17
N GLY A 137 -3.60 7.50 8.46
CA GLY A 137 -4.10 6.37 9.24
C GLY A 137 -5.20 6.83 10.19
N TYR A 138 -6.28 6.06 10.31
CA TYR A 138 -7.30 6.25 11.32
C TYR A 138 -7.60 4.92 12.01
N GLY A 139 -7.21 4.77 13.28
CA GLY A 139 -7.30 3.50 13.98
C GLY A 139 -6.44 2.42 13.30
N GLN A 140 -7.07 1.34 12.84
CA GLN A 140 -6.42 0.25 12.10
C GLN A 140 -6.60 0.36 10.57
N THR A 141 -7.10 1.52 10.09
CA THR A 141 -7.45 1.74 8.70
C THR A 141 -6.44 2.66 8.02
N CYS A 142 -6.01 2.24 6.84
CA CYS A 142 -5.15 3.03 5.97
C CYS A 142 -5.98 3.76 4.94
N THR A 143 -5.61 5.00 4.64
CA THR A 143 -6.27 5.76 3.60
C THR A 143 -5.25 6.51 2.76
N TRP A 144 -5.28 6.27 1.44
CA TRP A 144 -4.45 6.97 0.47
C TRP A 144 -5.32 7.84 -0.42
N THR A 145 -4.86 9.05 -0.67
CA THR A 145 -5.43 9.96 -1.67
C THR A 145 -4.48 10.02 -2.84
N LEU A 146 -4.98 9.64 -4.01
CA LEU A 146 -4.22 9.65 -5.26
C LEU A 146 -4.77 10.72 -6.21
N TYR A 147 -3.88 11.29 -7.00
CA TYR A 147 -4.21 12.24 -8.05
C TYR A 147 -3.65 11.76 -9.38
N SER A 148 -4.42 11.90 -10.46
CA SER A 148 -3.95 11.60 -11.82
C SER A 148 -3.68 12.88 -12.58
N ASN A 149 -2.45 13.04 -13.07
CA ASN A 149 -2.10 14.05 -14.05
C ASN A 149 -2.55 13.58 -15.44
N CYS A 150 -3.83 13.71 -15.75
CA CYS A 150 -4.30 13.52 -17.12
C CYS A 150 -4.55 14.89 -17.75
N ASP A 151 -3.73 15.26 -18.74
CA ASP A 151 -4.03 16.33 -19.73
C ASP A 151 -5.26 16.01 -20.62
N LYS A 152 -6.08 15.02 -20.22
CA LYS A 152 -7.36 14.75 -20.84
C LYS A 152 -8.42 15.43 -19.99
N ILE A 153 -9.03 16.43 -20.60
CA ILE A 153 -10.27 17.08 -20.15
C ILE A 153 -11.32 15.98 -19.92
N VAL A 154 -11.36 15.46 -18.70
CA VAL A 154 -12.55 14.83 -18.12
C VAL A 154 -13.13 15.92 -17.22
N PRO A 155 -14.41 16.31 -17.34
CA PRO A 155 -14.92 17.54 -16.71
C PRO A 155 -14.85 17.58 -15.18
N ASN A 156 -14.44 16.48 -14.53
CA ASN A 156 -14.32 16.37 -13.09
C ASN A 156 -12.98 15.70 -12.77
N GLY A 157 -12.02 16.45 -12.24
CA GLY A 157 -10.83 15.88 -11.61
C GLY A 157 -11.26 14.97 -10.47
N HIS A 158 -11.13 13.66 -10.66
CA HIS A 158 -11.59 12.69 -9.67
C HIS A 158 -10.49 12.44 -8.63
N PHE A 159 -10.62 13.07 -7.47
CA PHE A 159 -9.94 12.61 -6.25
C PHE A 159 -10.50 11.24 -5.89
N ARG A 160 -9.63 10.24 -5.75
CA ARG A 160 -10.04 8.91 -5.27
C ARG A 160 -9.36 8.61 -3.96
N VAL A 161 -10.19 8.32 -2.97
CA VAL A 161 -9.79 7.93 -1.64
C VAL A 161 -9.86 6.41 -1.58
N PHE A 162 -8.71 5.77 -1.41
CA PHE A 162 -8.58 4.33 -1.27
C PHE A 162 -8.46 4.04 0.22
N GLN A 163 -9.28 3.14 0.73
CA GLN A 163 -9.34 2.82 2.15
C GLN A 163 -8.95 1.36 2.37
N SER A 164 -8.46 0.96 3.53
CA SER A 164 -8.30 -0.46 3.85
C SER A 164 -8.90 -0.68 5.22
N TYR A 165 -10.08 -1.30 5.27
CA TYR A 165 -10.73 -1.66 6.52
C TYR A 165 -10.26 -3.03 7.01
N CYS A 166 -10.31 -3.19 8.32
CA CYS A 166 -10.11 -4.46 9.02
C CYS A 166 -11.43 -5.22 9.11
#